data_AF-R6HVY4-F1
#
_entry.id   AF-R6HVY4-F1
#
_cell.length_a   1.000
_cell.length_b   1.000
_cell.length_c   1.000
_cell.angle_alpha   90.00
_cell.angle_beta   90.00
_cell.angle_gamma   90.00
#
_symmetry.space_group_name_H-M   'P 1'
#
loop_
_entity.id
_entity.type
_entity.pdbx_description
1 polymer ?
#
loop_
_entity_poly.entity_id
_entity_poly.type
_entity_poly.pdbx_seq_one_letter_code
_entity_poly.pdbx_strand_id
1 'polypeptide(L)'
;MGLDLIYHNGDMKHFVSFVNGLAERIAQNGMVPMAFNDGIYYHDDKETYGTIDSRIWVQYWIAGWEGYRPASAATLAEAGFHLINANHRYYCGAGQKDWESHAEQVRGFDGRVFDRDTVIPQPAGAMLCCWCDRADADGPDGGQALAGRLLPVIAAFGQAMRDWRSEISCS
;
A
#
# COMPACT_ATOMS: atom_id res chain seq x y z
N MET A 1 17.62 -5.15 6.41
CA MET A 1 16.50 -4.40 7.03
C MET A 1 15.84 -5.27 8.12
N GLY A 2 14.94 -4.76 8.96
CA GLY A 2 14.37 -5.53 10.10
C GLY A 2 13.65 -6.83 9.68
N LEU A 3 12.85 -6.78 8.61
CA LEU A 3 12.14 -7.95 8.07
C LEU A 3 13.09 -9.02 7.50
N ASP A 4 14.14 -8.58 6.82
CA ASP A 4 15.15 -9.48 6.25
C ASP A 4 15.89 -10.28 7.33
N LEU A 5 16.19 -9.63 8.46
CA LEU A 5 16.82 -10.27 9.61
C LEU A 5 15.91 -11.35 10.23
N ILE A 6 14.65 -11.03 10.49
CA ILE A 6 13.73 -12.00 11.12
C ILE A 6 13.37 -13.14 10.16
N TYR A 7 13.39 -12.92 8.84
CA TYR A 7 13.23 -13.97 7.86
C TYR A 7 14.40 -14.94 7.91
N HIS A 8 15.65 -14.47 7.87
CA HIS A 8 16.81 -15.36 7.88
C HIS A 8 17.04 -16.06 9.23
N ASN A 9 16.57 -15.48 10.33
CA ASN A 9 16.64 -16.09 11.65
C ASN A 9 15.55 -17.15 11.90
N GLY A 10 14.59 -17.30 10.99
CA GLY A 10 13.46 -18.23 11.18
C GLY A 10 12.36 -17.71 12.11
N ASP A 11 12.36 -16.41 12.39
CA ASP A 11 11.45 -15.75 13.33
C ASP A 11 10.15 -15.26 12.66
N MET A 12 10.07 -15.32 11.33
CA MET A 12 8.86 -14.98 10.58
C MET A 12 7.62 -15.78 11.00
N LYS A 13 7.78 -17.01 11.53
CA LYS A 13 6.67 -17.78 12.14
C LYS A 13 5.96 -17.02 13.28
N HIS A 14 6.71 -16.23 14.07
CA HIS A 14 6.15 -15.42 15.14
C HIS A 14 5.38 -14.22 14.58
N PHE A 15 5.90 -13.61 13.51
CA PHE A 15 5.19 -12.57 12.76
C PHE A 15 3.87 -13.10 12.17
N VAL A 16 3.88 -14.26 11.50
CA VAL A 16 2.67 -14.89 10.94
C VAL A 16 1.62 -15.14 12.03
N SER A 17 2.04 -15.73 13.15
CA SER A 17 1.14 -15.97 14.30
C SER A 17 0.55 -14.67 14.86
N PHE A 18 1.38 -13.62 14.99
CA PHE A 18 0.95 -12.31 15.47
C PHE A 18 -0.07 -11.65 14.52
N VAL A 19 0.24 -11.60 13.22
CA VAL A 19 -0.63 -10.98 12.21
C VAL A 19 -1.97 -11.70 12.11
N ASN A 20 -1.97 -13.04 12.10
CA ASN A 20 -3.20 -13.82 12.08
C ASN A 20 -4.04 -13.62 13.35
N GLY A 21 -3.39 -13.56 14.52
CA GLY A 21 -4.08 -13.27 15.78
C GLY A 21 -4.72 -11.88 15.83
N LEU A 22 -4.07 -10.86 15.25
CA LEU A 22 -4.67 -9.54 15.09
C LEU A 22 -5.85 -9.56 14.10
N ALA A 23 -5.69 -10.21 12.95
CA ALA A 23 -6.73 -10.32 11.94
C ALA A 23 -7.99 -10.99 12.51
N GLU A 24 -7.83 -12.07 13.28
CA GLU A 24 -8.93 -12.74 13.96
C GLU A 24 -9.64 -11.80 14.94
N ARG A 25 -8.91 -11.08 15.80
CA ARG A 25 -9.51 -10.13 16.76
C ARG A 25 -10.27 -9.01 16.08
N ILE A 26 -9.73 -8.47 14.98
CA ILE A 26 -10.39 -7.42 14.20
C ILE A 26 -11.70 -7.97 13.60
N ALA A 27 -11.66 -9.17 13.01
CA ALA A 27 -12.83 -9.83 12.43
C ALA A 27 -13.90 -10.17 13.49
N GLN A 28 -13.52 -10.61 14.69
CA GLN A 28 -14.44 -10.87 15.81
C GLN A 28 -15.21 -9.61 16.24
N ASN A 29 -14.69 -8.42 15.96
CA ASN A 29 -15.34 -7.14 16.20
C ASN A 29 -16.12 -6.63 14.97
N GLY A 30 -16.35 -7.46 13.96
CA GLY A 30 -17.10 -7.10 12.75
C GLY A 30 -16.37 -6.14 11.82
N MET A 31 -15.05 -5.99 11.97
CA MET A 31 -14.22 -5.12 11.15
C MET A 31 -13.42 -5.92 10.11
N VAL A 32 -13.02 -5.27 9.03
CA VAL A 32 -12.13 -5.85 8.01
C VAL A 32 -10.67 -5.57 8.41
N PRO A 33 -9.83 -6.60 8.63
CA PRO A 33 -8.41 -6.39 8.88
C PRO A 33 -7.70 -5.87 7.63
N MET A 34 -6.81 -4.90 7.81
CA MET A 34 -6.03 -4.31 6.74
C MET A 34 -4.59 -4.09 7.20
N ALA A 35 -3.62 -4.37 6.32
CA ALA A 35 -2.20 -4.21 6.61
C ALA A 35 -1.42 -3.79 5.36
N PHE A 36 -0.24 -3.20 5.55
CA PHE A 36 0.72 -3.01 4.47
C PHE A 36 1.32 -4.35 4.01
N ASN A 37 1.81 -4.40 2.77
CA ASN A 37 2.32 -5.63 2.16
C ASN A 37 3.68 -6.10 2.70
N ASP A 38 4.38 -5.28 3.49
CA ASP A 38 5.81 -5.43 3.81
C ASP A 38 6.22 -6.83 4.26
N GLY A 39 5.50 -7.43 5.21
CA GLY A 39 5.83 -8.73 5.79
C GLY A 39 5.00 -9.89 5.24
N ILE A 40 4.01 -9.62 4.39
CA ILE A 40 3.11 -10.65 3.88
C ILE A 40 3.85 -11.45 2.81
N TYR A 41 4.12 -12.73 3.09
CA TYR A 41 4.91 -13.62 2.24
C TYR A 41 6.25 -13.02 1.77
N TYR A 42 6.95 -12.34 2.69
CA TYR A 42 8.28 -11.79 2.46
C TYR A 42 9.21 -12.81 1.77
N HIS A 43 9.98 -12.37 0.77
CA HIS A 43 10.72 -13.16 -0.25
C HIS A 43 9.85 -13.94 -1.24
N ASP A 44 8.60 -13.53 -1.48
CA ASP A 44 7.61 -14.33 -2.24
C ASP A 44 7.43 -15.75 -1.66
N ASP A 45 7.71 -15.91 -0.36
CA ASP A 45 7.69 -17.18 0.33
C ASP A 45 6.42 -17.36 1.15
N LYS A 46 5.52 -18.19 0.61
CA LYS A 46 4.26 -18.58 1.23
C LYS A 46 4.32 -19.88 2.03
N GLU A 47 5.40 -20.64 1.91
CA GLU A 47 5.44 -22.03 2.38
C GLU A 47 6.27 -22.17 3.68
N THR A 48 7.36 -21.42 3.85
CA THR A 48 8.32 -21.69 4.95
C THR A 48 7.76 -21.37 6.33
N TYR A 49 6.99 -20.28 6.46
CA TYR A 49 6.58 -19.75 7.78
C TYR A 49 5.08 -19.86 8.07
N GLY A 50 4.34 -20.50 7.17
CA GLY A 50 2.91 -20.76 7.28
C GLY A 50 2.03 -19.74 6.56
N THR A 51 0.74 -20.07 6.48
CA THR A 51 -0.26 -19.28 5.76
C THR A 51 -0.69 -18.05 6.56
N ILE A 52 -0.73 -16.91 5.88
CA ILE A 52 -1.30 -15.67 6.42
C ILE A 52 -2.77 -15.59 6.02
N ASP A 53 -3.63 -15.12 6.93
CA ASP A 53 -5.08 -15.01 6.73
C ASP A 53 -5.42 -14.10 5.53
N SER A 54 -5.93 -14.70 4.45
CA SER A 54 -6.24 -13.99 3.20
C SER A 54 -7.43 -13.03 3.30
N ARG A 55 -8.15 -13.02 4.44
CA ARG A 55 -9.18 -12.00 4.73
C ARG A 55 -8.58 -10.63 5.04
N ILE A 56 -7.26 -10.54 5.28
CA ILE A 56 -6.56 -9.28 5.42
C ILE A 56 -6.56 -8.56 4.08
N TRP A 57 -7.09 -7.33 4.05
CA TRP A 57 -6.94 -6.46 2.89
C TRP A 57 -5.51 -5.90 2.87
N VAL A 58 -4.85 -6.01 1.74
CA VAL A 58 -3.44 -5.64 1.62
C VAL A 58 -3.35 -4.28 0.95
N GLN A 59 -2.88 -3.30 1.71
CA GLN A 59 -2.45 -2.02 1.18
C GLN A 59 -1.06 -2.18 0.54
N TYR A 60 -1.06 -2.42 -0.77
CA TYR A 60 0.18 -2.67 -1.50
C TYR A 60 0.80 -1.36 -1.94
N TRP A 61 1.98 -1.05 -1.41
CA TRP A 61 2.65 0.22 -1.71
C TRP A 61 3.92 0.09 -2.52
N ILE A 62 4.68 -0.99 -2.34
CA ILE A 62 5.99 -1.17 -2.97
C ILE A 62 6.35 -2.64 -3.14
N ALA A 63 7.09 -2.96 -4.20
CA ALA A 63 7.67 -4.29 -4.45
C ALA A 63 9.09 -4.44 -3.88
N GLY A 64 9.57 -3.43 -3.14
CA GLY A 64 10.86 -3.43 -2.47
C GLY A 64 12.07 -3.08 -3.34
N TRP A 65 13.24 -3.35 -2.78
CA TRP A 65 14.56 -3.05 -3.33
C TRP A 65 15.62 -4.01 -2.75
N GLU A 66 16.89 -3.82 -3.09
CA GLU A 66 17.96 -4.69 -2.57
C GLU A 66 18.02 -4.65 -1.03
N GLY A 67 17.87 -5.82 -0.39
CA GLY A 67 17.84 -5.95 1.07
C GLY A 67 16.47 -5.69 1.73
N TYR A 68 15.42 -5.47 0.93
CA TYR A 68 14.03 -5.41 1.36
C TYR A 68 13.12 -6.02 0.28
N ARG A 69 12.66 -7.26 0.52
CA ARG A 69 12.02 -8.12 -0.49
C ARG A 69 10.60 -8.55 -0.09
N PRO A 70 9.61 -7.64 -0.02
CA PRO A 70 8.21 -8.03 0.16
C PRO A 70 7.72 -8.89 -1.02
N ALA A 71 6.65 -9.65 -0.82
CA ALA A 71 6.02 -10.38 -1.92
C ALA A 71 5.56 -9.43 -3.04
N SER A 72 5.60 -9.92 -4.27
CA SER A 72 5.04 -9.20 -5.42
C SER A 72 3.52 -9.10 -5.33
N ALA A 73 2.94 -8.07 -5.96
CA ALA A 73 1.49 -7.92 -6.03
C ALA A 73 0.82 -9.12 -6.73
N ALA A 74 1.50 -9.70 -7.73
CA ALA A 74 1.03 -10.92 -8.40
C ALA A 74 0.96 -12.11 -7.43
N THR A 75 2.02 -12.36 -6.66
CA THR A 75 2.05 -13.42 -5.64
C THR A 75 0.93 -13.26 -4.62
N LEU A 76 0.69 -12.03 -4.15
CA LEU A 76 -0.37 -11.77 -3.17
C LEU A 76 -1.77 -11.92 -3.78
N ALA A 77 -1.97 -11.49 -5.03
CA ALA A 77 -3.23 -11.71 -5.74
C ALA A 77 -3.51 -13.20 -5.98
N GLU A 78 -2.50 -13.97 -6.40
CA GLU A 78 -2.58 -15.42 -6.59
C GLU A 78 -2.87 -16.15 -5.27
N ALA A 79 -2.37 -15.63 -4.15
CA ALA A 79 -2.68 -16.15 -2.82
C ALA A 79 -4.07 -15.75 -2.29
N GLY A 80 -4.85 -14.99 -3.07
CA GLY A 80 -6.24 -14.67 -2.77
C GLY A 80 -6.45 -13.44 -1.89
N PHE A 81 -5.44 -12.58 -1.72
CA PHE A 81 -5.61 -11.33 -0.98
C PHE A 81 -6.39 -10.28 -1.78
N HIS A 82 -7.16 -9.46 -1.06
CA HIS A 82 -7.77 -8.26 -1.61
C HIS A 82 -6.75 -7.12 -1.62
N LEU A 83 -6.30 -6.72 -2.81
CA LEU A 83 -5.25 -5.70 -2.94
C LEU A 83 -5.85 -4.30 -3.13
N ILE A 84 -5.44 -3.36 -2.26
CA ILE A 84 -5.63 -1.92 -2.44
C ILE A 84 -4.35 -1.35 -3.05
N ASN A 85 -4.46 -0.69 -4.21
CA ASN A 85 -3.35 0.00 -4.83
C ASN A 85 -3.02 1.28 -4.06
N ALA A 86 -1.92 1.26 -3.30
CA ALA A 86 -1.39 2.41 -2.59
C ALA A 86 0.03 2.73 -3.08
N ASN A 87 0.23 2.66 -4.39
CA ASN A 87 1.52 2.77 -5.06
C ASN A 87 2.30 4.02 -4.62
N HIS A 88 3.51 3.78 -4.09
CA HIS A 88 4.39 4.81 -3.53
C HIS A 88 4.77 5.90 -4.54
N ARG A 89 4.70 5.61 -5.86
CA ARG A 89 4.93 6.58 -6.93
C ARG A 89 4.03 7.81 -6.80
N TYR A 90 2.88 7.69 -6.14
CA TYR A 90 1.89 8.75 -5.99
C TYR A 90 1.85 9.34 -4.57
N TYR A 91 2.84 9.05 -3.72
CA TYR A 91 2.88 9.57 -2.35
C TYR A 91 3.03 11.09 -2.33
N CYS A 92 2.42 11.69 -1.31
CA CYS A 92 2.53 13.10 -1.00
C CYS A 92 2.97 13.27 0.45
N GLY A 93 3.38 14.47 0.87
CA GLY A 93 3.80 14.62 2.25
C GLY A 93 4.21 16.01 2.73
N ALA A 94 4.12 16.16 4.04
CA ALA A 94 4.56 17.35 4.76
C ALA A 94 6.09 17.48 4.70
N GLY A 95 6.58 18.67 4.35
CA GLY A 95 8.01 18.95 4.28
C GLY A 95 8.78 18.26 3.15
N GLN A 96 8.09 17.68 2.17
CA GLN A 96 8.67 16.82 1.13
C GLN A 96 8.43 17.35 -0.29
N LYS A 97 8.82 18.60 -0.52
CA LYS A 97 8.54 19.31 -1.78
C LYS A 97 9.20 18.69 -3.01
N ASP A 98 10.32 17.97 -2.84
CA ASP A 98 11.13 17.48 -3.96
C ASP A 98 10.67 16.12 -4.51
N TRP A 99 9.85 15.38 -3.78
CA TRP A 99 9.39 14.04 -4.15
C TRP A 99 7.89 13.82 -3.95
N GLU A 100 7.17 14.85 -3.50
CA GLU A 100 5.72 14.85 -3.46
C GLU A 100 5.14 14.78 -4.87
N SER A 101 4.11 13.95 -5.00
CA SER A 101 3.33 13.87 -6.23
C SER A 101 2.52 15.14 -6.43
N HIS A 102 2.60 15.67 -7.64
CA HIS A 102 1.83 16.84 -8.05
C HIS A 102 0.61 16.42 -8.87
N ALA A 103 -0.34 17.35 -9.04
CA ALA A 103 -1.63 17.07 -9.65
C ALA A 103 -1.53 16.46 -11.06
N GLU A 104 -0.51 16.81 -11.84
CA GLU A 104 -0.28 16.26 -13.18
C GLU A 104 0.13 14.78 -13.13
N GLN A 105 1.05 14.43 -12.22
CA GLN A 105 1.51 13.05 -12.04
C GLN A 105 0.36 12.11 -11.65
N VAL A 106 -0.50 12.51 -10.71
CA VAL A 106 -1.63 11.67 -10.26
C VAL A 106 -2.76 11.55 -11.29
N ARG A 107 -2.84 12.43 -12.31
CA ARG A 107 -3.81 12.27 -13.40
C ARG A 107 -3.56 11.00 -14.22
N GLY A 108 -2.31 10.55 -14.30
CA GLY A 108 -1.94 9.30 -14.95
C GLY A 108 -2.09 8.06 -14.06
N PHE A 109 -2.75 8.16 -12.90
CA PHE A 109 -2.96 7.02 -12.02
C PHE A 109 -3.94 6.01 -12.63
N ASP A 110 -3.50 4.75 -12.76
CA ASP A 110 -4.37 3.60 -13.05
C ASP A 110 -4.42 2.69 -11.82
N GLY A 111 -5.61 2.48 -11.27
CA GLY A 111 -5.82 1.62 -10.10
C GLY A 111 -5.38 0.18 -10.28
N ARG A 112 -5.28 -0.31 -11.52
CA ARG A 112 -4.84 -1.67 -11.86
C ARG A 112 -3.32 -1.83 -11.87
N VAL A 113 -2.56 -0.73 -12.00
CA VAL A 113 -1.11 -0.76 -12.17
C VAL A 113 -0.43 -0.53 -10.83
N PHE A 114 0.03 -1.61 -10.21
CA PHE A 114 0.76 -1.61 -8.96
C PHE A 114 2.25 -1.31 -9.22
N ASP A 115 3.06 -1.27 -8.16
CA ASP A 115 4.49 -1.05 -8.31
C ASP A 115 5.14 -2.10 -9.24
N ARG A 116 6.25 -1.70 -9.89
CA ARG A 116 6.92 -2.44 -10.98
C ARG A 116 5.99 -2.75 -12.17
N ASP A 117 4.99 -1.91 -12.36
CA ASP A 117 4.00 -1.98 -13.44
C ASP A 117 3.22 -3.32 -13.46
N THR A 118 3.08 -3.95 -12.28
CA THR A 118 2.31 -5.18 -12.11
C THR A 118 0.82 -4.88 -12.31
N VAL A 119 0.16 -5.55 -13.26
CA VAL A 119 -1.25 -5.34 -13.55
C VAL A 119 -2.12 -6.31 -12.76
N ILE A 120 -2.94 -5.79 -11.87
CA ILE A 120 -4.00 -6.54 -11.17
C ILE A 120 -5.34 -6.14 -11.80
N PRO A 121 -6.04 -7.06 -12.51
CA PRO A 121 -7.24 -6.70 -13.28
C PRO A 121 -8.39 -6.15 -12.43
N GLN A 122 -8.57 -6.69 -11.23
CA GLN A 122 -9.67 -6.35 -10.33
C GLN A 122 -9.14 -6.02 -8.93
N PRO A 123 -8.47 -4.86 -8.76
CA PRO A 123 -8.02 -4.44 -7.43
C PRO A 123 -9.24 -4.12 -6.55
N ALA A 124 -9.11 -4.39 -5.25
CA ALA A 124 -10.17 -4.11 -4.28
C ALA A 124 -10.39 -2.59 -4.08
N GLY A 125 -9.37 -1.78 -4.39
CA GLY A 125 -9.47 -0.32 -4.32
C GLY A 125 -8.15 0.36 -4.63
N ALA A 126 -8.14 1.67 -4.40
CA ALA A 126 -6.95 2.51 -4.51
C ALA A 126 -6.91 3.51 -3.36
N MET A 127 -5.71 3.94 -2.96
CA MET A 127 -5.53 4.90 -1.88
C MET A 127 -4.36 5.85 -2.17
N LEU A 128 -4.64 7.15 -2.10
CA LEU A 128 -3.62 8.19 -2.08
C LEU A 128 -3.10 8.35 -0.65
N CYS A 129 -1.80 8.15 -0.43
CA CYS A 129 -1.19 8.32 0.88
C CYS A 129 -0.47 9.65 0.99
N CYS A 130 -0.74 10.37 2.08
CA CYS A 130 -0.03 11.60 2.45
C CYS A 130 0.69 11.35 3.78
N TRP A 131 2.01 11.54 3.81
CA TRP A 131 2.86 11.26 4.97
C TRP A 131 3.37 12.53 5.64
N CYS A 132 3.88 12.38 6.87
CA CYS A 132 4.27 13.50 7.73
C CYS A 132 5.71 13.37 8.26
N ASP A 133 6.60 12.69 7.54
CA ASP A 133 7.96 12.38 8.02
C ASP A 133 8.79 13.64 8.34
N ARG A 134 8.46 14.77 7.72
CA ARG A 134 9.11 16.08 7.93
C ARG A 134 8.10 17.20 8.17
N ALA A 135 7.05 16.92 8.95
CA ALA A 135 5.98 17.89 9.21
C ALA A 135 6.48 19.20 9.84
N ASP A 136 7.61 19.16 10.54
CA ASP A 136 8.29 20.33 11.10
C ASP A 136 8.85 21.29 10.05
N ALA A 137 9.14 20.82 8.83
CA ALA A 137 9.70 21.63 7.75
C ALA A 137 8.68 22.56 7.07
N ASP A 138 7.38 22.33 7.26
CA ASP A 138 6.32 23.19 6.70
C ASP A 138 6.00 24.42 7.58
N GLY A 139 6.65 24.56 8.73
CA GLY A 139 6.50 25.70 9.63
C GLY A 139 5.21 25.64 10.48
N PRO A 140 4.99 26.62 11.37
CA PRO A 140 3.96 26.56 12.39
C PRO A 140 2.56 26.97 11.91
N ASP A 141 2.22 26.78 10.64
CA ASP A 141 0.97 27.30 10.05
C ASP A 141 -0.27 26.42 10.29
N GLY A 142 -0.14 25.38 11.12
CA GLY A 142 -1.21 24.41 11.40
C GLY A 142 -1.56 23.52 10.20
N GLY A 143 -0.69 23.42 9.20
CA GLY A 143 -0.89 22.60 8.00
C GLY A 143 -1.67 23.29 6.88
N GLN A 144 -1.89 24.60 6.95
CA GLN A 144 -2.66 25.33 5.93
C GLN A 144 -1.98 25.28 4.54
N ALA A 145 -0.66 25.49 4.48
CA ALA A 145 0.10 25.40 3.24
C ALA A 145 0.10 23.97 2.71
N LEU A 146 0.24 22.96 3.57
CA LEU A 146 0.14 21.55 3.19
C LEU A 146 -1.23 21.25 2.58
N ALA A 147 -2.32 21.64 3.24
CA ALA A 147 -3.67 21.44 2.73
C ALA A 147 -3.86 22.13 1.37
N GLY A 148 -3.40 23.37 1.22
CA GLY A 148 -3.45 24.11 -0.05
C GLY A 148 -2.71 23.39 -1.18
N ARG A 149 -1.55 22.77 -0.89
CA ARG A 149 -0.78 21.97 -1.87
C ARG A 149 -1.48 20.64 -2.21
N LEU A 150 -2.03 19.94 -1.22
CA LEU A 150 -2.62 18.62 -1.40
C LEU A 150 -4.00 18.65 -2.07
N LEU A 151 -4.81 19.70 -1.86
CA LEU A 151 -6.15 19.82 -2.43
C LEU A 151 -6.23 19.53 -3.95
N PRO A 152 -5.42 20.19 -4.82
CA PRO A 152 -5.44 19.89 -6.24
C PRO A 152 -4.98 18.47 -6.57
N VAL A 153 -4.08 17.89 -5.78
CA VAL A 153 -3.60 16.51 -5.94
C VAL A 153 -4.72 15.51 -5.61
N ILE A 154 -5.41 15.70 -4.48
CA ILE A 154 -6.55 14.89 -4.06
C ILE A 154 -7.68 14.98 -5.11
N ALA A 155 -7.96 16.19 -5.62
CA ALA A 155 -8.98 16.37 -6.66
C ALA A 155 -8.61 15.63 -7.96
N ALA A 156 -7.34 15.71 -8.39
CA ALA A 156 -6.85 15.03 -9.58
C ALA A 156 -6.85 13.51 -9.42
N PHE A 157 -6.40 12.98 -8.27
CA PHE A 157 -6.47 11.56 -7.95
C PHE A 157 -7.93 11.06 -7.93
N GLY A 158 -8.84 11.84 -7.33
CA GLY A 158 -10.27 11.53 -7.33
C GLY A 158 -10.87 11.47 -8.74
N GLN A 159 -10.38 12.28 -9.68
CA GLN A 159 -10.78 12.20 -11.10
C GLN A 159 -10.20 10.95 -11.76
N ALA A 160 -8.90 10.71 -11.64
CA ALA A 160 -8.27 9.49 -12.17
C ALA A 160 -8.96 8.23 -11.66
N MET A 161 -9.38 8.23 -10.38
CA MET A 161 -10.16 7.15 -9.79
C MET A 161 -11.51 6.88 -10.46
N ARG A 162 -12.20 7.93 -10.92
CA ARG A 162 -13.46 7.79 -11.67
C ARG A 162 -13.21 7.24 -13.06
N ASP A 163 -12.15 7.71 -13.71
CA ASP A 163 -11.81 7.35 -15.08
C ASP A 163 -11.50 5.84 -15.16
N TRP A 164 -10.58 5.30 -14.33
CA TRP A 164 -10.26 3.86 -14.38
C TRP A 164 -11.43 2.96 -13.97
N ARG A 165 -12.26 3.37 -13.00
CA ARG A 165 -13.43 2.56 -12.59
C ARG A 165 -14.46 2.45 -13.70
N SER A 166 -14.63 3.51 -14.49
CA SER A 166 -15.54 3.49 -15.64
C SER A 166 -15.11 2.47 -16.70
N GLU A 167 -13.80 2.26 -16.87
CA GLU A 167 -13.25 1.25 -17.79
C GLU A 167 -13.58 -0.18 -17.34
N ILE A 168 -13.52 -0.47 -16.03
CA ILE A 168 -13.80 -1.81 -15.49
C ILE A 168 -15.30 -2.14 -15.53
N SER A 169 -16.18 -1.15 -15.35
CA SER A 169 -17.63 -1.39 -15.41
C SER A 169 -18.16 -1.71 -16.82
N CYS A 170 -17.35 -1.50 -17.86
CA CYS A 170 -17.70 -1.71 -19.26
C CYS A 170 -17.10 -3.00 -19.86
N SER A 171 -16.31 -3.76 -19.10
CA SER A 171 -15.67 -5.02 -19.50
C SER A 171 -16.32 -6.22 -18.84
#